data_AF-A0A958MP14-F1
#
_entry.id   AF-A0A958MP14-F1
#
_cell.length_a   1.000
_cell.length_b   1.000
_cell.length_c   1.000
_cell.angle_alpha   90.00
_cell.angle_beta   90.00
_cell.angle_gamma   90.00
#
_symmetry.space_group_name_H-M   'P 1'
#
loop_
_entity.id
_entity.type
_entity.pdbx_description
1 polymer ?
#
loop_
_entity_poly.entity_id
_entity_poly.type
_entity_poly.pdbx_seq_one_letter_code
_entity_poly.pdbx_strand_id
1 'polypeptide(L)' 'IQDYTPSENEIIFAEAAVNACNELPIYARVDIFEDNEGRIALSELELIEPELWFRSHPEAAKLLARAIKEKMN' A
#
# COMPACT_ATOMS: atom_id res chain seq x y z
N ILE A 1 9.47 -2.71 15.16
CA ILE A 1 8.84 -3.18 13.91
C ILE A 1 8.93 -4.69 13.93
N GLN A 2 7.83 -5.38 13.64
CA GLN A 2 7.80 -6.83 13.53
C GLN A 2 7.70 -7.19 12.05
N ASP A 3 8.48 -8.17 11.60
CA ASP A 3 8.38 -8.66 10.24
C ASP A 3 7.05 -9.39 10.05
N TYR A 4 6.37 -9.06 8.96
CA TYR A 4 5.09 -9.64 8.59
C TYR A 4 5.05 -9.79 7.06
N THR A 5 4.62 -10.96 6.60
CA THR A 5 4.38 -11.21 5.17
C THR A 5 2.88 -11.28 4.97
N PRO A 6 2.27 -10.32 4.24
CA PRO A 6 0.84 -10.33 4.01
C PRO A 6 0.44 -11.57 3.20
N SER A 7 -0.72 -12.11 3.54
CA SER A 7 -1.40 -13.14 2.78
C SER A 7 -1.89 -12.63 1.43
N GLU A 8 -2.16 -13.54 0.50
CA GLU A 8 -2.73 -13.20 -0.81
C GLU A 8 -4.06 -12.43 -0.70
N ASN A 9 -4.90 -12.80 0.28
CA ASN A 9 -6.18 -12.11 0.54
C ASN A 9 -5.98 -10.66 0.99
N GLU A 10 -4.98 -10.39 1.82
CA GLU A 10 -4.66 -9.02 2.26
C GLU A 10 -4.11 -8.18 1.11
N ILE A 11 -3.29 -8.77 0.24
CA ILE A 11 -2.79 -8.09 -0.96
C ILE A 11 -3.95 -7.74 -1.90
N ILE A 12 -4.83 -8.69 -2.21
CA ILE A 12 -6.01 -8.47 -3.07
C ILE A 12 -6.92 -7.40 -2.45
N PHE A 13 -7.14 -7.44 -1.14
CA PHE A 13 -7.94 -6.42 -0.45
C PHE A 13 -7.31 -5.03 -0.54
N ALA A 14 -5.98 -4.93 -0.35
CA ALA A 14 -5.26 -3.66 -0.48
C ALA A 14 -5.34 -3.09 -1.89
N GLU A 15 -5.15 -3.92 -2.91
CA GLU A 15 -5.29 -3.51 -4.31
C GLU A 15 -6.73 -3.06 -4.62
N ALA A 16 -7.74 -3.75 -4.09
CA ALA A 16 -9.14 -3.35 -4.25
C ALA A 16 -9.44 -2.00 -3.59
N ALA A 17 -8.90 -1.73 -2.41
CA ALA A 17 -9.04 -0.44 -1.73
C ALA A 17 -8.42 0.70 -2.55
N VAL A 18 -7.23 0.49 -3.12
CA VAL A 18 -6.56 1.48 -3.98
C VAL A 18 -7.33 1.71 -5.29
N ASN A 19 -7.83 0.63 -5.91
CA ASN A 19 -8.61 0.72 -7.16
C ASN A 19 -10.00 1.35 -6.98
N ALA A 20 -10.49 1.47 -5.74
CA ALA A 20 -11.74 2.17 -5.44
C ALA A 20 -11.59 3.71 -5.46
N CYS A 21 -10.36 4.23 -5.50
CA CYS A 21 -10.10 5.67 -5.64
C CYS A 21 -10.49 6.17 -7.04
N ASN A 22 -10.94 7.43 -7.12
CA ASN A 22 -11.29 8.07 -8.41
C ASN A 22 -10.09 8.15 -9.37
N GLU A 23 -8.88 8.28 -8.83
CA GLU A 23 -7.64 8.29 -9.58
C GLU A 23 -6.70 7.25 -9.00
N LEU A 24 -5.96 6.55 -9.87
CA LEU A 24 -4.97 5.58 -9.45
C LEU A 24 -3.70 6.32 -8.99
N PRO A 25 -3.34 6.24 -7.69
CA PRO A 25 -2.14 6.90 -7.18
C PRO A 25 -0.88 6.13 -7.60
N ILE A 26 0.28 6.81 -7.66
CA ILE A 26 1.56 6.15 -7.97
C ILE A 26 2.00 5.23 -6.82
N TYR A 27 1.59 5.57 -5.59
CA TYR A 27 1.85 4.83 -4.37
C TYR A 27 0.66 5.00 -3.43
N ALA A 28 0.49 4.03 -2.54
CA ALA A 28 -0.46 4.11 -1.42
C ALA A 28 0.05 3.21 -0.30
N ARG A 29 -0.35 3.51 0.94
CA ARG A 29 -0.31 2.53 2.04
C ARG A 29 -1.73 2.16 2.42
N VAL A 30 -1.98 0.87 2.59
CA VAL A 30 -3.26 0.33 3.05
C VAL A 30 -3.03 -0.36 4.37
N ASP A 31 -3.60 0.20 5.42
CA ASP A 31 -3.52 -0.39 6.76
C ASP A 31 -4.76 -1.25 6.98
N ILE A 32 -4.53 -2.51 7.35
CA ILE A 32 -5.55 -3.55 7.46
C ILE A 32 -5.59 -4.07 8.90
N PHE A 33 -6.79 -4.42 9.36
CA PHE A 33 -7.03 -5.10 10.62
C PHE A 33 -8.20 -6.08 10.48
N GLU A 34 -8.44 -6.89 11.52
CA GLU A 34 -9.60 -7.77 11.59
C GLU A 34 -10.76 -7.06 12.30
N ASP A 35 -11.96 -7.15 11.73
CA ASP A 35 -13.20 -6.69 12.37
C ASP A 35 -13.64 -7.64 13.50
N ASN A 36 -14.77 -7.31 14.16
CA ASN A 36 -15.30 -8.12 15.27
C ASN A 36 -15.77 -9.52 14.86
N GLU A 37 -15.84 -9.82 13.56
CA GLU A 37 -16.21 -11.13 13.01
C GLU A 37 -14.98 -11.85 12.42
N GLY A 38 -13.77 -11.32 12.61
CA GLY A 38 -12.53 -11.90 12.10
C GLY A 38 -12.34 -11.70 10.59
N ARG A 39 -13.01 -10.71 9.99
CA ARG A 39 -12.87 -10.40 8.56
C ARG A 39 -11.89 -9.25 8.35
N ILE A 40 -11.18 -9.29 7.23
CA ILE A 40 -10.33 -8.19 6.76
C ILE A 40 -11.14 -6.90 6.63
N ALA A 41 -10.67 -5.84 7.27
CA ALA A 41 -11.24 -4.50 7.22
C ALA A 41 -10.16 -3.44 6.97
N LEU A 42 -10.54 -2.37 6.28
CA LEU A 42 -9.67 -1.22 6.01
C LEU A 42 -9.62 -0.32 7.25
N SER A 43 -8.43 -0.11 7.81
CA SER A 43 -8.20 0.86 8.89
C SER A 43 -7.96 2.25 8.31
N GLU A 44 -6.99 2.35 7.41
CA GLU A 44 -6.53 3.62 6.84
C GLU A 44 -6.06 3.42 5.40
N LEU A 45 -6.25 4.44 4.58
CA LEU A 45 -5.73 4.52 3.21
C LEU A 45 -4.96 5.84 3.04
N GLU A 46 -3.65 5.76 3.00
CA GLU A 46 -2.77 6.93 2.89
C GLU A 46 -2.25 7.11 1.47
N LEU A 47 -2.62 8.24 0.87
CA LEU A 47 -2.34 8.56 -0.54
C LEU A 47 -1.35 9.72 -0.74
N ILE A 48 -1.11 10.52 0.31
CA ILE A 48 -0.39 11.80 0.20
C ILE A 48 0.98 11.76 0.86
N GLU A 49 1.05 11.32 2.12
CA GLU A 49 2.31 11.30 2.89
C GLU A 49 2.52 10.02 3.73
N PRO A 50 2.35 8.82 3.14
CA PRO A 50 2.59 7.59 3.87
C PRO A 50 4.08 7.41 4.16
N GLU A 51 4.38 6.82 5.30
CA GLU A 51 5.65 6.10 5.47
C GLU A 51 5.57 4.78 4.69
N LEU A 52 6.46 4.56 3.72
CA LEU A 52 6.43 3.40 2.80
C LEU A 52 7.42 2.29 3.18
N TRP A 53 8.09 2.43 4.33
CA TRP A 53 8.91 1.39 4.95
C TRP A 53 10.06 0.92 4.05
N PHE A 54 10.61 1.81 3.20
CA PHE A 54 11.71 1.49 2.29
C PHE A 54 12.95 0.93 2.98
N ARG A 55 13.14 1.21 4.27
CA ARG A 55 14.21 0.61 5.09
C ARG A 55 14.11 -0.92 5.16
N SER A 56 12.91 -1.47 5.11
CA SER A 56 12.65 -2.92 5.11
C SER A 56 12.70 -3.53 3.71
N HIS A 57 12.54 -2.72 2.66
CA HIS A 57 12.66 -3.17 1.27
C HIS A 57 13.27 -2.08 0.35
N PRO A 58 14.61 -1.90 0.36
CA PRO A 58 15.26 -0.77 -0.33
C PRO A 58 15.00 -0.66 -1.83
N GLU A 59 14.72 -1.78 -2.51
CA GLU A 59 14.42 -1.79 -3.95
C GLU A 59 13.09 -1.07 -4.27
N ALA A 60 12.13 -1.02 -3.35
CA ALA A 60 10.89 -0.27 -3.54
C ALA A 60 11.12 1.24 -3.68
N ALA A 61 12.14 1.80 -3.01
CA ALA A 61 12.50 3.21 -3.19
C ALA A 61 12.95 3.50 -4.63
N LYS A 62 13.70 2.58 -5.23
CA LYS A 62 14.13 2.69 -6.64
C LYS A 62 12.95 2.52 -7.60
N LEU A 63 12.01 1.64 -7.27
CA LEU A 63 10.78 1.47 -8.04
C LEU A 63 9.96 2.76 -8.06
N LEU A 64 9.71 3.36 -6.89
CA LEU A 64 8.98 4.62 -6.79
C LEU A 64 9.71 5.75 -7.55
N ALA A 65 11.03 5.87 -7.38
CA ALA A 65 11.81 6.89 -8.09
C ALA A 65 11.69 6.77 -9.62
N ARG A 66 11.68 5.55 -10.17
CA ARG A 66 11.44 5.31 -11.60
C ARG A 66 10.02 5.71 -12.02
N ALA A 67 9.00 5.27 -11.28
CA ALA A 67 7.61 5.60 -11.59
C ALA A 67 7.35 7.12 -11.58
N ILE A 68 7.93 7.85 -10.61
CA ILE A 68 7.87 9.32 -10.57
C ILE A 68 8.54 9.92 -11.81
N LYS A 69 9.76 9.47 -12.14
CA LYS A 69 10.48 9.96 -13.32
C LYS A 69 9.67 9.73 -14.60
N GLU A 70 9.04 8.57 -14.74
CA GLU A 70 8.20 8.23 -15.90
C GLU A 70 6.96 9.12 -16.00
N LYS A 71 6.28 9.43 -14.88
CA LYS A 71 5.10 10.30 -14.88
C LYS A 71 5.41 11.78 -15.14
N MET A 72 6.65 12.21 -14.90
CA MET A 72 7.10 13.59 -15.14
C MET A 72 7.56 13.87 -16.58
N ASN A 73 7.75 12.84 -17.40
CA ASN A 73 8.10 12.97 -18.83
C ASN A 73 6.85 12.85 -19.71
#